data_AF-A0A853I8Q0-F1
#
_entry.id   AF-A0A853I8Q0-F1
#
_cell.length_a   1.000
_cell.length_b   1.000
_cell.length_c   1.000
_cell.angle_alpha   90.00
_cell.angle_beta   90.00
_cell.angle_gamma   90.00
#
_symmetry.space_group_name_H-M   'P 1'
#
loop_
_entity.id
_entity.type
_entity.pdbx_description
1 polymer ?
#
loop_
_entity_poly.entity_id
_entity_poly.type
_entity_poly.pdbx_seq_one_letter_code
_entity_poly.pdbx_strand_id
1 'polypeptide(L)' 'MNIIPFQFNNSSIRVIDKAGEPWFVAKDIAEALEYPTAYKMTRIDELLN' A
#
# COMPACT_ATOMS: atom_id res chain seq x y z
N MET A 1 15.51 6.54 -9.14
CA MET A 1 14.22 6.16 -8.50
C MET A 1 13.42 7.45 -8.36
N ASN A 2 12.37 7.61 -9.17
CA ASN A 2 11.49 8.76 -9.09
C ASN A 2 10.38 8.45 -8.08
N ILE A 3 10.08 9.38 -7.17
CA ILE A 3 9.02 9.24 -6.17
C ILE A 3 7.91 10.21 -6.54
N ILE A 4 6.71 9.67 -6.72
CA ILE A 4 5.50 10.42 -7.04
C ILE A 4 4.69 10.53 -5.74
N PRO A 5 4.45 11.75 -5.21
CA PRO A 5 3.62 11.93 -4.03
C PRO A 5 2.16 11.64 -4.36
N PHE A 6 1.50 10.81 -3.56
CA PHE A 6 0.06 10.52 -3.66
C PHE A 6 -0.60 10.72 -2.30
N GLN A 7 -1.64 11.55 -2.24
CA GLN A 7 -2.45 11.69 -1.02
C GLN A 7 -3.67 10.77 -1.09
N PHE A 8 -3.85 10.02 -0.01
CA PHE A 8 -5.04 9.22 0.23
C PHE A 8 -5.59 9.55 1.61
N ASN A 9 -6.77 10.17 1.66
CA ASN A 9 -7.32 10.75 2.90
C ASN A 9 -6.28 11.65 3.59
N ASN A 10 -5.97 11.36 4.86
CA ASN A 10 -4.96 12.07 5.65
C ASN A 10 -3.58 11.41 5.60
N SER A 11 -3.38 10.42 4.74
CA SER A 11 -2.15 9.63 4.63
C SER A 11 -1.37 10.01 3.37
N SER A 12 -0.06 10.18 3.53
CA SER A 12 0.86 10.36 2.41
C SER A 12 1.44 9.04 1.97
N ILE A 13 1.16 8.67 0.72
CA ILE A 13 1.57 7.40 0.13
C ILE A 13 2.68 7.67 -0.88
N ARG A 14 3.78 6.93 -0.75
CA ARG A 14 4.85 6.96 -1.74
C ARG A 14 4.51 6.03 -2.89
N VAL A 15 4.62 6.57 -4.10
CA VAL A 15 4.58 5.80 -5.34
C VAL A 15 5.95 5.90 -5.99
N ILE A 16 6.50 4.78 -6.47
CA ILE A 16 7.75 4.75 -7.20
C ILE A 16 7.48 4.46 -8.67
N ASP A 17 8.17 5.16 -9.57
CA ASP A 17 8.25 4.73 -10.96
C ASP A 17 9.21 3.54 -11.06
N LYS A 18 8.70 2.42 -11.55
CA LYS A 18 9.49 1.23 -11.86
C LYS A 18 9.26 0.86 -13.32
N ALA A 19 10.19 1.29 -14.17
CA ALA A 19 10.18 1.05 -15.61
C ALA A 19 8.93 1.61 -16.32
N GLY A 20 8.51 2.81 -15.93
CA GLY A 20 7.32 3.49 -16.50
C GLY A 20 6.00 3.09 -15.85
N GLU A 21 6.01 2.11 -14.95
CA GLU A 21 4.83 1.69 -14.19
C GLU A 21 4.86 2.28 -12.78
N PRO A 22 3.75 2.84 -12.27
CA PRO A 22 3.66 3.33 -10.91
C PRO A 22 3.43 2.18 -9.91
N TRP A 23 4.30 2.06 -8.92
CA TRP A 23 4.20 1.05 -7.86
C TRP A 23 4.02 1.71 -6.50
N PHE A 24 2.99 1.30 -5.76
CA PHE A 24 2.76 1.74 -4.39
C PHE A 24 3.72 1.05 -3.41
N VAL A 25 4.23 1.80 -2.43
CA VAL A 25 4.94 1.20 -1.31
C VAL A 25 3.92 0.49 -0.39
N ALA A 26 3.98 -0.84 -0.35
CA ALA A 26 3.00 -1.66 0.39
C ALA A 26 2.89 -1.29 1.89
N LYS A 27 3.99 -0.87 2.51
CA LYS A 27 4.00 -0.40 3.91
C LYS A 27 3.08 0.81 4.11
N ASP A 28 3.16 1.81 3.22
CA ASP A 28 2.37 3.03 3.31
C ASP A 28 0.88 2.71 3.10
N ILE A 29 0.57 1.76 2.23
CA ILE A 29 -0.80 1.25 2.03
C ILE A 29 -1.31 0.55 3.28
N ALA A 30 -0.50 -0.31 3.91
CA ALA A 30 -0.86 -1.02 5.13
C ALA A 30 -1.17 -0.05 6.27
N GLU A 31 -0.33 0.97 6.44
CA GLU A 31 -0.53 2.02 7.45
C GLU A 31 -1.78 2.84 7.17
N ALA A 32 -2.02 3.22 5.91
CA ALA A 32 -3.19 4.02 5.53
C ALA A 32 -4.52 3.26 5.60
N LEU A 33 -4.48 1.93 5.51
CA LEU A 33 -5.64 1.04 5.68
C LEU A 33 -5.72 0.41 7.08
N GLU A 34 -4.84 0.84 7.99
CA GLU A 34 -4.78 0.37 9.38
C GLU A 34 -4.62 -1.16 9.52
N TYR A 35 -3.90 -1.79 8.59
CA TYR A 35 -3.60 -3.22 8.67
C TYR A 35 -2.45 -3.47 9.65
N PRO A 36 -2.67 -4.19 10.76
CA PRO A 36 -1.67 -4.37 11.81
C PRO A 36 -0.57 -5.37 11.44
N THR A 37 -0.79 -6.21 10.41
CA THR A 37 0.13 -7.30 10.03
C THR A 37 0.03 -7.57 8.53
N ALA A 38 1.10 -8.14 7.95
CA ALA A 38 1.19 -8.35 6.51
C ALA A 38 0.14 -9.33 5.96
N TYR A 39 -0.22 -10.37 6.69
CA TYR A 39 -1.22 -11.35 6.21
C TYR A 39 -2.62 -10.74 6.09
N LYS A 40 -2.96 -9.71 6.90
CA LYS A 40 -4.23 -8.99 6.79
C LYS A 40 -4.34 -8.10 5.56
N MET A 41 -3.23 -7.81 4.88
CA MET A 41 -3.25 -7.12 3.58
C MET A 41 -3.72 -8.03 2.44
N THR A 42 -3.74 -9.33 2.66
CA THR A 42 -4.27 -10.30 1.70
C THR A 42 -5.64 -10.74 2.17
N ARG A 43 -6.65 -10.67 1.29
CA ARG A 43 -8.02 -11.10 1.60
C ARG A 43 -8.09 -12.64 1.62
N ILE A 44 -7.45 -13.24 2.63
CA ILE A 44 -7.45 -14.70 2.89
C ILE A 44 -8.39 -15.03 4.07
N ASP A 45 -8.72 -14.03 4.91
CA ASP A 45 -9.57 -14.19 6.09
C ASP A 45 -10.98 -14.75 5.77
N GLU A 46 -11.55 -14.49 4.58
CA GLU A 46 -12.86 -15.05 4.17
C GLU A 46 -12.82 -16.54 3.81
N LEU A 47 -11.65 -17.14 3.61
CA LEU A 47 -11.49 -18.55 3.23
C LEU A 47 -11.12 -19.47 4.41
N LEU A 48 -10.95 -18.92 5.62
CA LEU A 48 -10.51 -19.65 6.81
C LEU A 48 -11.58 -19.77 7.91
N ASN A 49 -12.83 -19.41 7.62
CA ASN A 49 -13.99 -19.62 8.51
C ASN A 49 -14.89 -20.76 8.04
#